data_AF-A0A960T1B2-F1
#
_entry.id   AF-A0A960T1B2-F1
#
_cell.length_a   1.000
_cell.length_b   1.000
_cell.length_c   1.000
_cell.angle_alpha   90.00
_cell.angle_beta   90.00
_cell.angle_gamma   90.00
#
_symmetry.space_group_name_H-M   'P 1'
#
loop_
_entity.id
_entity.type
_entity.pdbx_description
1 polymer ?
#
loop_
_entity_poly.entity_id
_entity_poly.type
_entity_poly.pdbx_seq_one_letter_code
_entity_poly.pdbx_strand_id
1 'polypeptide(L)'
;LPYPFASDLWAASTWQAQFRKGKDANYGNRSVDSYIHRPAFELYNLEADPSESRNLADNPEFAAKLGTMKKRLKEEQKRTQDPWILKWSYE
;
A
#
# COMPACT_ATOMS: atom_id res chain seq x y z
N LEU A 1 -3.75 13.36 0.39
CA LEU A 1 -2.90 13.73 -0.77
C LEU A 1 -2.67 12.46 -1.59
N PRO A 2 -2.57 12.53 -2.93
CA PRO A 2 -2.16 11.38 -3.72
C PRO A 2 -0.82 10.86 -3.20
N TYR A 3 -0.67 9.54 -3.13
CA TYR A 3 0.54 8.90 -2.62
C TYR A 3 1.77 9.39 -3.42
N PRO A 4 2.91 9.72 -2.77
CA PRO A 4 4.09 10.19 -3.49
C PRO A 4 4.56 9.10 -4.46
N PHE A 5 4.40 9.38 -5.74
CA PHE A 5 4.83 8.50 -6.82
C PHE A 5 6.27 8.86 -7.17
N ALA A 6 7.19 7.92 -7.02
CA ALA A 6 8.57 8.15 -7.38
C ALA A 6 8.67 8.60 -8.84
N SER A 7 9.39 9.69 -9.12
CA SER A 7 9.36 10.36 -10.43
C SER A 7 9.86 9.46 -11.57
N ASP A 8 10.79 8.55 -11.27
CA ASP A 8 11.30 7.52 -12.17
C ASP A 8 10.22 6.49 -12.53
N LEU A 9 9.50 5.97 -11.54
CA LEU A 9 8.39 5.04 -11.77
C LEU A 9 7.24 5.74 -12.52
N TRP A 10 7.00 7.02 -12.25
CA TRP A 10 6.00 7.80 -12.97
C TRP A 10 6.39 8.00 -14.44
N ALA A 11 7.67 8.25 -14.73
CA ALA A 11 8.15 8.43 -16.09
C ALA A 11 8.23 7.12 -16.90
N ALA A 12 8.14 5.96 -16.24
CA ALA A 12 8.28 4.66 -16.89
C ALA A 12 7.28 4.48 -18.04
N SER A 13 7.79 4.03 -19.19
CA SER A 13 6.99 3.83 -20.42
C SER A 13 5.85 2.83 -20.21
N THR A 14 6.08 1.79 -19.41
CA THR A 14 5.09 0.78 -19.01
C THR A 14 3.96 1.36 -18.17
N TRP A 15 4.29 2.21 -17.18
CA TRP A 15 3.29 2.92 -16.38
C TRP A 15 2.47 3.88 -17.25
N GLN A 16 3.14 4.73 -18.01
CA GLN A 16 2.50 5.72 -18.89
C GLN A 16 1.57 5.07 -19.93
N ALA A 17 1.92 3.88 -20.42
CA ALA A 17 1.06 3.12 -21.35
C ALA A 17 -0.25 2.68 -20.71
N GLN A 18 -0.26 2.22 -19.46
CA GLN A 18 -1.50 1.83 -18.77
C GLN A 18 -2.26 3.05 -18.26
N PHE A 19 -1.56 4.05 -17.72
CA PHE A 19 -2.17 5.29 -17.25
C PHE A 19 -2.99 5.99 -18.35
N ARG A 20 -2.47 6.04 -19.58
CA ARG A 20 -3.19 6.60 -20.74
C ARG A 20 -4.46 5.83 -21.14
N LYS A 21 -4.58 4.55 -20.76
CA LYS A 21 -5.80 3.75 -21.00
C LYS A 21 -6.91 4.06 -19.98
N GLY A 22 -6.61 4.80 -18.92
CA GLY A 22 -7.59 5.23 -17.92
C GLY A 22 -7.51 4.45 -16.61
N LYS A 23 -8.41 4.83 -15.70
CA LYS A 23 -8.44 4.40 -14.28
C LYS A 23 -8.63 2.89 -14.10
N ASP A 24 -9.45 2.29 -14.97
CA ASP A 24 -9.80 0.87 -14.92
C ASP A 24 -8.79 -0.02 -15.66
N ALA A 25 -7.74 0.57 -16.25
CA ALA A 25 -6.72 -0.19 -16.94
C ALA A 25 -5.94 -1.07 -15.96
N ASN A 26 -5.68 -2.31 -16.37
CA ASN A 26 -4.92 -3.26 -15.55
C ASN A 26 -3.44 -2.85 -15.49
N TYR A 27 -2.90 -2.88 -14.28
CA TYR A 27 -1.51 -2.72 -13.94
C TYR A 27 -1.10 -3.88 -13.01
N GLY A 28 -0.67 -4.99 -13.62
CA GLY A 28 -0.52 -6.27 -12.90
C GLY A 28 -1.88 -6.82 -12.46
N ASN A 29 -1.99 -7.24 -11.20
CA ASN A 29 -3.23 -7.74 -10.60
C ASN A 29 -4.11 -6.62 -9.99
N ARG A 30 -3.84 -5.36 -10.34
CA ARG A 30 -4.50 -4.16 -9.80
C ARG A 30 -4.95 -3.23 -10.92
N SER A 31 -5.86 -2.31 -10.63
CA SER A 31 -6.18 -1.20 -11.54
C SER A 31 -5.23 -0.02 -11.34
N VAL A 32 -5.07 0.82 -12.37
CA VAL A 32 -4.37 2.10 -12.27
C VAL A 32 -4.90 2.94 -11.11
N ASP A 33 -6.22 2.99 -10.92
CA ASP A 33 -6.84 3.75 -9.83
C ASP A 33 -6.42 3.24 -8.44
N SER A 34 -6.49 1.92 -8.23
CA SER A 34 -6.10 1.31 -6.95
C SER A 34 -4.61 1.47 -6.62
N TYR A 35 -3.76 1.65 -7.64
CA TYR A 35 -2.35 1.94 -7.46
C TYR A 35 -2.10 3.40 -7.04
N ILE A 36 -2.87 4.34 -7.60
CA ILE A 36 -2.77 5.78 -7.28
C ILE A 36 -3.40 6.07 -5.91
N HIS A 37 -4.53 5.43 -5.60
CA HIS A 37 -5.34 5.64 -4.40
C HIS A 37 -5.21 4.46 -3.43
N ARG A 38 -4.03 4.30 -2.83
CA ARG A 38 -3.79 3.22 -1.87
C ARG A 38 -4.35 3.54 -0.48
N PRO A 39 -4.95 2.56 0.21
CA PRO A 39 -5.33 2.72 1.60
C PRO A 39 -4.10 2.89 2.50
N ALA A 40 -4.30 3.44 3.69
CA ALA A 40 -3.21 3.67 4.64
C ALA A 40 -2.51 2.37 5.07
N PHE A 41 -3.25 1.26 5.08
CA PHE A 41 -2.73 -0.06 5.44
C PHE A 41 -3.12 -1.11 4.42
N GLU A 42 -2.20 -2.03 4.22
CA GLU A 42 -2.35 -3.18 3.36
C GLU A 42 -1.93 -4.44 4.12
N LEU A 43 -2.78 -5.46 4.14
CA LEU A 43 -2.56 -6.73 4.83
C LEU A 43 -2.85 -7.88 3.86
N TYR A 44 -1.88 -8.75 3.65
CA TYR A 44 -2.00 -9.88 2.72
C TYR A 44 -1.73 -11.21 3.44
N ASN A 45 -2.40 -12.25 2.96
CA ASN A 45 -2.07 -13.63 3.29
C ASN A 45 -1.27 -14.22 2.12
N LEU A 46 0.06 -14.30 2.26
CA LEU A 46 0.95 -14.74 1.18
C LEU A 46 0.78 -16.21 0.80
N GLU A 47 0.30 -17.06 1.71
CA GLU A 47 0.04 -18.48 1.40
C GLU A 47 -1.18 -18.63 0.49
N ALA A 48 -2.24 -17.86 0.76
CA ALA A 48 -3.49 -17.92 0.00
C ALA A 48 -3.51 -16.97 -1.22
N ASP A 49 -2.74 -15.88 -1.16
CA ASP A 49 -2.61 -14.87 -2.21
C ASP A 49 -1.14 -14.45 -2.36
N PRO A 50 -0.33 -15.26 -3.08
CA PRO A 50 1.08 -14.95 -3.34
C PRO A 50 1.29 -13.67 -4.15
N SER A 51 0.23 -13.13 -4.76
CA SER A 51 0.28 -11.98 -5.64
C SER A 51 -0.16 -10.67 -4.98
N GLU A 52 -0.51 -10.71 -3.70
CA GLU A 52 -0.93 -9.54 -2.91
C GLU A 52 -2.03 -8.72 -3.60
N SER A 53 -2.95 -9.43 -4.25
CA SER A 53 -4.06 -8.88 -5.02
C SER A 53 -5.26 -8.52 -4.13
N ARG A 54 -5.42 -9.20 -2.99
CA ARG A 54 -6.54 -9.03 -2.07
C ARG A 54 -6.09 -8.42 -0.74
N ASN A 55 -6.30 -7.12 -0.58
CA ASN A 55 -6.07 -6.44 0.69
C ASN A 55 -7.11 -6.85 1.75
N LEU A 56 -6.64 -7.33 2.91
CA LEU A 56 -7.44 -7.75 4.06
C LEU A 56 -7.53 -6.67 5.16
N ALA A 57 -6.91 -5.50 4.96
CA ALA A 57 -6.78 -4.49 6.01
C ALA A 57 -8.13 -3.97 6.54
N ASP A 58 -9.14 -3.87 5.67
CA ASP A 58 -10.49 -3.42 6.04
C ASP A 58 -11.42 -4.57 6.43
N ASN A 59 -10.95 -5.82 6.38
CA ASN A 59 -11.76 -6.98 6.77
C ASN A 59 -11.81 -7.09 8.32
N PRO A 60 -12.99 -6.99 8.95
CA PRO A 60 -13.13 -7.06 10.42
C PRO A 60 -12.56 -8.33 11.04
N GLU A 61 -12.60 -9.46 10.32
CA GLU A 61 -12.05 -10.74 10.79
C GLU A 61 -10.54 -10.64 11.07
N PHE A 62 -9.83 -9.80 10.32
CA PHE A 62 -8.38 -9.62 10.44
C PHE A 62 -7.98 -8.40 11.28
N ALA A 63 -8.94 -7.68 11.88
CA ALA A 63 -8.67 -6.44 12.62
C ALA A 63 -7.67 -6.64 13.77
N ALA A 64 -7.78 -7.75 14.51
CA ALA A 64 -6.86 -8.08 15.59
C ALA A 64 -5.42 -8.31 15.06
N LYS A 65 -5.29 -9.07 13.97
CA LYS A 65 -3.99 -9.34 13.34
C LYS A 65 -3.35 -8.06 12.82
N LEU A 66 -4.13 -7.21 12.16
CA LEU A 66 -3.68 -5.90 11.70
C LEU A 66 -3.20 -5.03 12.87
N GLY A 67 -3.94 -5.01 13.98
CA GLY A 67 -3.55 -4.29 15.20
C GLY A 67 -2.20 -4.74 15.74
N THR A 68 -1.97 -6.06 15.83
CA THR A 68 -0.68 -6.62 16.25
C THR A 68 0.46 -6.20 15.30
N MET A 69 0.25 -6.27 13.98
CA MET A 69 1.27 -5.89 13.00
C MET A 69 1.59 -4.39 13.05
N LYS A 70 0.57 -3.52 13.17
CA LYS A 70 0.75 -2.07 13.35
C LYS A 70 1.58 -1.75 14.59
N LYS A 71 1.33 -2.45 15.70
CA LYS A 71 2.10 -2.29 16.95
C LYS A 71 3.57 -2.67 16.72
N ARG A 72 3.83 -3.84 16.12
CA ARG A 72 5.20 -4.29 15.81
C ARG A 72 5.92 -3.32 14.88
N LEU A 73 5.25 -2.79 13.85
CA LEU A 73 5.80 -1.78 12.94
C LEU A 73 6.21 -0.51 13.70
N LYS A 74 5.33 0.02 14.55
CA LYS A 74 5.64 1.19 15.39
C LYS A 74 6.83 0.95 16.31
N GLU A 75 6.92 -0.23 16.92
CA GLU A 75 8.03 -0.61 17.81
C GLU A 75 9.35 -0.64 17.05
N GLU A 76 9.38 -1.22 15.85
CA GLU A 76 10.58 -1.21 14.99
C GLU A 76 10.98 0.20 14.58
N GLN A 77 10.04 1.06 14.19
CA GLN A 77 10.33 2.46 13.86
C GLN A 77 10.94 3.22 15.04
N LYS A 78 10.47 2.97 16.28
CA LYS A 78 11.09 3.55 17.49
C LYS A 78 12.50 3.03 17.66
N ARG A 79 12.69 1.72 17.52
CA ARG A 79 13.98 1.05 17.72
C ARG A 79 15.04 1.54 16.74
N THR A 80 14.66 1.79 15.48
CA THR A 80 15.56 2.29 14.43
C THR A 80 15.65 3.82 14.39
N GLN A 81 14.99 4.52 15.31
CA GLN A 81 14.92 6.00 15.33
C GLN A 81 14.43 6.58 13.99
N ASP A 82 13.46 5.91 13.36
CA ASP A 82 12.89 6.35 12.09
C ASP A 82 12.14 7.70 12.27
N PRO A 83 12.60 8.80 11.63
CA PRO A 83 11.95 10.11 11.77
C PRO A 83 10.51 10.12 11.25
N TRP A 84 10.13 9.17 10.39
CA TRP A 84 8.77 9.06 9.86
C TRP A 84 7.75 8.53 10.87
N ILE A 85 8.18 8.11 12.07
CA ILE A 85 7.27 7.69 13.14
C ILE A 85 6.27 8.78 13.55
N LEU A 86 6.60 10.05 13.28
CA LEU A 86 5.73 11.19 13.52
C LEU A 86 4.42 11.11 12.72
N LYS A 87 4.39 10.46 11.55
CA LYS A 87 3.18 10.34 10.72
C LYS A 87 2.00 9.71 11.44
N TRP A 88 2.25 8.80 12.38
CA TRP A 88 1.20 8.16 13.18
C TRP A 88 0.39 9.11 14.07
N SER A 89 0.84 10.34 14.27
CA SER A 89 0.16 11.36 15.07
C SER A 89 -0.54 12.42 14.22
N TYR A 90 -0.17 12.55 12.94
CA TYR A 90 -0.63 13.63 12.06
C TYR A 90 -1.55 13.13 10.93
N GLU A 91 -1.63 11.81 10.70
CA GLU A 91 -2.47 11.15 9.71
C GLU A 91 -3.49 10.20 10.36
#